data_AF-A0A3A4KAL8-F1
#
_entry.id   AF-A0A3A4KAL8-F1
#
_cell.length_a   1.000
_cell.length_b   1.000
_cell.length_c   1.000
_cell.angle_alpha   90.00
_cell.angle_beta   90.00
_cell.angle_gamma   90.00
#
_symmetry.space_group_name_H-M   'P 1'
#
loop_
_entity.id
_entity.type
_entity.pdbx_description
1 polymer ?
#
loop_
_entity_poly.entity_id
_entity_poly.type
_entity_poly.pdbx_seq_one_letter_code
_entity_poly.pdbx_strand_id
1 'polypeptide(L)'
;MKLCRFLVFACILTSIAVAYVWQQSEVVRLAYVGQAKSTAFQDLLDKNSQLRYSLKQNTSLIHLASKVTDKSDFQMPNNYYLVKLTSPQERAISENNRVSRTLRLVYRLFGVQREAEAKTLNR
;
A
#
# COMPACT_ATOMS: atom_id res chain seq x y z
N MET A 1 56.20 5.30 -33.75
CA MET A 1 55.49 4.25 -32.95
C MET A 1 55.14 4.65 -31.52
N LYS A 2 55.93 5.46 -30.80
CA LYS A 2 55.60 5.92 -29.43
C LYS A 2 54.42 6.90 -29.38
N LEU A 3 54.30 7.79 -30.37
CA LEU A 3 53.23 8.79 -30.46
C LEU A 3 51.84 8.15 -30.68
N CYS A 4 51.75 7.13 -31.54
CA CYS A 4 50.51 6.38 -31.76
C CYS A 4 50.05 5.66 -30.49
N ARG A 5 50.99 5.10 -29.70
CA ARG A 5 50.64 4.47 -28.41
C ARG A 5 50.10 5.50 -27.43
N PHE A 6 50.71 6.67 -27.33
CA PHE A 6 50.23 7.77 -26.48
C PHE A 6 48.82 8.24 -26.88
N LEU A 7 48.56 8.41 -28.19
CA LEU A 7 47.24 8.76 -28.71
C LEU A 7 46.18 7.70 -28.37
N VAL A 8 46.52 6.41 -28.49
CA VAL A 8 45.60 5.33 -28.11
C VAL A 8 45.27 5.38 -26.62
N PHE A 9 46.27 5.56 -25.75
CA PHE A 9 46.03 5.71 -24.31
C PHE A 9 45.17 6.94 -23.98
N ALA A 10 45.44 8.07 -24.63
CA ALA A 10 44.64 9.28 -24.45
C ALA A 10 43.18 9.05 -24.87
N CYS A 11 42.93 8.42 -26.03
CA CYS A 11 41.58 8.07 -26.46
C CYS A 11 40.86 7.15 -25.46
N ILE A 12 41.53 6.11 -24.97
CA ILE A 12 40.96 5.18 -23.97
C ILE A 12 40.64 5.92 -22.68
N LEU A 13 41.52 6.79 -22.21
CA LEU A 13 41.30 7.54 -20.97
C LEU A 13 40.10 8.49 -21.12
N THR A 14 40.00 9.16 -22.27
CA THR A 14 38.85 10.05 -22.55
C THR A 14 37.54 9.28 -22.69
N SER A 15 37.54 8.08 -23.30
CA SER A 15 36.31 7.29 -23.43
C SER A 15 35.85 6.77 -22.08
N ILE A 16 36.77 6.36 -21.20
CA ILE A 16 36.45 5.95 -19.83
C ILE A 16 35.88 7.14 -19.04
N ALA A 17 36.47 8.34 -19.17
CA ALA A 17 35.97 9.54 -18.50
C ALA A 17 34.55 9.91 -18.95
N VAL A 18 34.28 9.86 -20.26
CA VAL A 18 32.93 10.13 -20.81
C VAL A 18 31.93 9.06 -20.35
N ALA A 19 32.31 7.79 -20.38
CA ALA A 19 31.46 6.69 -19.92
C ALA A 19 31.13 6.81 -18.43
N TYR A 20 32.08 7.23 -17.61
CA TYR A 20 31.88 7.44 -16.17
C TYR A 20 30.85 8.54 -15.88
N VAL A 21 30.99 9.70 -16.54
CA VAL A 21 30.03 10.81 -16.41
C VAL A 21 28.63 10.37 -16.88
N TRP A 22 28.56 9.60 -17.97
CA TRP A 22 27.30 9.07 -18.46
C TRP A 22 26.63 8.14 -17.44
N GLN A 23 27.37 7.20 -16.85
CA GLN A 23 26.85 6.33 -15.79
C GLN A 23 26.36 7.13 -14.57
N GLN A 24 27.12 8.13 -14.14
CA GLN A 24 26.73 8.98 -13.02
C GLN A 24 25.43 9.75 -13.32
N SER A 25 25.27 10.24 -14.55
CA SER A 25 24.04 10.93 -14.97
C SER A 25 22.82 10.01 -14.99
N GLU A 26 22.99 8.75 -15.40
CA GLU A 26 21.88 7.79 -15.45
C GLU A 26 21.45 7.34 -14.04
N VAL A 27 22.39 7.18 -13.11
CA VAL A 27 22.07 6.89 -11.69
C VAL A 27 21.25 8.02 -11.08
N VAL A 28 21.63 9.28 -11.33
CA VAL A 28 20.89 10.44 -10.85
C VAL A 28 19.49 10.48 -11.47
N ARG A 29 19.38 10.23 -12.78
CA ARG A 29 18.10 10.17 -13.49
C ARG A 29 17.18 9.09 -12.92
N LEU A 30 17.70 7.89 -12.69
CA LEU A 30 16.95 6.78 -12.09
C LEU A 30 16.49 7.12 -10.67
N ALA A 31 17.34 7.78 -9.87
CA ALA A 31 16.98 8.24 -8.53
C ALA A 31 15.83 9.26 -8.57
N TYR A 32 15.87 10.23 -9.48
CA TYR A 32 14.79 11.22 -9.67
C TYR A 32 13.48 10.57 -10.08
N VAL A 33 13.51 9.63 -11.03
CA VAL A 33 12.31 8.89 -11.46
C VAL A 33 11.74 8.05 -10.30
N GLY A 34 12.59 7.44 -9.49
CA GLY A 34 12.18 6.73 -8.27
C GLY A 34 11.51 7.66 -7.26
N GLN A 35 12.10 8.82 -6.99
CA GLN A 35 11.57 9.81 -6.06
C GLN A 35 10.22 10.38 -6.53
N ALA A 36 10.07 10.67 -7.83
CA ALA A 36 8.82 11.15 -8.41
C ALA A 36 7.68 10.13 -8.23
N LYS A 37 7.97 8.83 -8.36
CA LYS A 37 6.97 7.79 -8.10
C LYS A 37 6.65 7.65 -6.61
N SER A 38 7.65 7.72 -5.74
CA SER A 38 7.46 7.63 -4.29
C SER A 38 6.59 8.77 -3.75
N THR A 39 6.83 10.00 -4.20
CA THR A 39 6.02 11.17 -3.85
C THR A 39 4.58 11.04 -4.36
N ALA A 40 4.37 10.56 -5.59
CA ALA A 40 3.04 10.29 -6.11
C ALA A 40 2.27 9.24 -5.26
N PHE A 41 2.95 8.18 -4.81
CA PHE A 41 2.33 7.19 -3.92
C PHE A 41 2.02 7.75 -2.54
N GLN A 42 2.90 8.57 -1.96
CA GLN A 42 2.63 9.24 -0.68
C GLN A 42 1.41 10.16 -0.78
N ASP A 43 1.31 10.96 -1.85
CA ASP A 43 0.15 11.84 -2.07
C ASP A 43 -1.17 11.04 -2.19
N LEU A 44 -1.15 9.90 -2.90
CA LEU A 44 -2.31 9.01 -2.96
C LEU A 44 -2.66 8.40 -1.59
N LEU A 45 -1.66 8.07 -0.77
CA LEU A 45 -1.85 7.48 0.55
C LEU A 45 -2.38 8.51 1.55
N ASP A 46 -1.89 9.76 1.47
CA ASP A 46 -2.38 10.89 2.25
C ASP A 46 -3.82 11.21 1.88
N LYS A 47 -4.16 11.30 0.58
CA LYS A 47 -5.55 11.47 0.13
C LYS A 47 -6.45 10.34 0.60
N ASN A 48 -5.98 9.09 0.56
CA ASN A 48 -6.74 7.96 1.06
C ASN A 48 -6.98 8.08 2.57
N SER A 49 -5.97 8.45 3.35
CA SER A 49 -6.10 8.63 4.79
C SER A 49 -7.07 9.75 5.15
N GLN A 50 -7.03 10.87 4.43
CA GLN A 50 -7.98 11.98 4.55
C GLN A 50 -9.40 11.52 4.23
N LEU A 51 -9.62 10.82 3.12
CA LEU A 51 -10.93 10.29 2.75
C LEU A 51 -11.47 9.31 3.79
N ARG A 52 -10.63 8.42 4.34
CA ARG A 52 -11.02 7.50 5.41
C ARG A 52 -11.38 8.24 6.69
N TYR A 53 -10.64 9.29 7.03
CA TYR A 53 -10.94 10.14 8.18
C TYR A 53 -12.28 10.86 7.99
N SER A 54 -12.48 11.53 6.85
CA SER A 54 -13.74 12.20 6.52
C SER A 54 -14.92 11.23 6.47
N LEU A 55 -14.72 10.02 5.93
CA LEU A 55 -15.77 9.00 5.93
C LEU A 55 -16.10 8.56 7.35
N LYS A 56 -15.08 8.31 8.20
CA LYS A 56 -15.30 7.94 9.60
C LYS A 56 -15.99 9.07 10.38
N GLN A 57 -15.67 10.32 10.08
CA GLN A 57 -16.32 11.49 10.69
C GLN A 57 -17.78 11.62 10.24
N ASN A 58 -18.06 11.51 8.94
CA ASN A 58 -19.40 11.62 8.37
C ASN A 58 -20.30 10.41 8.70
N THR A 59 -19.73 9.21 8.83
CA THR A 59 -20.43 8.00 9.27
C THR A 59 -20.44 7.84 10.79
N SER A 60 -19.78 8.74 11.54
CA SER A 60 -19.84 8.69 12.99
C SER A 60 -21.29 8.91 13.43
N LEU A 61 -21.75 8.02 14.32
CA LEU A 61 -23.09 8.06 14.90
C LEU A 61 -23.41 9.43 15.51
N ILE A 62 -22.42 10.15 16.01
CA ILE A 62 -22.57 11.49 16.60
C ILE A 62 -22.95 12.52 15.52
N HIS A 63 -22.28 12.52 14.37
CA HIS A 63 -22.58 13.45 13.28
C HIS A 63 -23.88 13.11 12.54
N LEU A 64 -24.19 11.81 12.41
CA LEU A 64 -25.49 11.35 11.92
C LEU A 64 -26.61 11.69 12.91
N ALA A 65 -26.41 11.46 14.21
CA ALA A 65 -27.38 11.78 15.24
C ALA A 65 -27.66 13.29 15.28
N SER A 66 -26.66 14.16 15.18
CA SER A 66 -26.91 15.61 15.14
C SER A 66 -27.76 16.02 13.94
N LYS A 67 -27.52 15.41 12.76
CA LYS A 67 -28.28 15.71 11.54
C LYS A 67 -29.69 15.11 11.50
N VAL A 68 -29.90 14.01 12.23
CA VAL A 68 -31.21 13.34 12.36
C VAL A 68 -32.04 13.95 13.48
N THR A 69 -31.42 14.42 14.56
CA THR A 69 -32.09 15.03 15.73
C THR A 69 -32.62 16.43 15.43
N ASP A 70 -32.00 17.17 14.50
CA ASP A 70 -32.54 18.45 13.99
C ASP A 70 -33.92 18.29 13.31
N LYS A 71 -34.33 17.06 12.96
CA LYS A 71 -35.72 16.75 12.59
C LYS A 71 -36.47 16.39 13.87
N SER A 72 -37.06 17.40 14.51
CA SER A 72 -37.83 17.32 15.76
C SER A 72 -39.02 16.34 15.75
N ASP A 73 -39.36 15.75 14.59
CA ASP A 73 -40.51 14.86 14.42
C ASP A 73 -40.15 13.37 14.34
N PHE A 74 -38.89 12.99 14.63
CA PHE A 74 -38.52 11.58 14.64
C PHE A 74 -39.08 10.84 15.86
N GLN A 75 -40.30 10.29 15.73
CA GLN A 75 -40.87 9.35 16.69
C GLN A 75 -40.40 7.92 16.37
N MET A 76 -39.71 7.30 17.32
CA MET A 76 -39.31 5.90 17.23
C MET A 76 -40.56 5.01 17.40
N PRO A 77 -40.89 4.14 16.43
CA PRO A 77 -42.08 3.29 16.53
C PRO A 77 -42.00 2.35 17.73
N ASN A 78 -43.09 2.19 18.48
CA ASN A 78 -43.16 1.30 19.66
C ASN A 78 -42.91 -0.19 19.36
N ASN A 79 -42.88 -0.57 18.07
CA ASN A 79 -42.68 -1.94 17.63
C ASN A 79 -41.47 -2.00 16.68
N TYR A 80 -40.26 -2.10 17.24
CA TYR A 80 -39.04 -2.22 16.45
C TYR A 80 -38.29 -3.50 16.81
N TYR A 81 -37.75 -4.16 15.78
CA TYR A 81 -36.87 -5.30 15.94
C TYR A 81 -35.44 -4.85 15.66
N LEU A 82 -34.57 -4.98 16.65
CA LEU A 82 -33.14 -4.74 16.48
C LEU A 82 -32.52 -5.92 15.73
N VAL A 83 -32.25 -5.73 14.45
CA VAL A 83 -31.52 -6.71 13.63
C VAL A 83 -30.06 -6.30 13.58
N LYS A 84 -29.18 -7.10 14.18
CA LYS A 84 -27.73 -6.91 14.10
C LYS A 84 -27.25 -7.34 12.72
N LEU A 85 -26.94 -6.36 11.87
CA LEU A 85 -26.26 -6.61 10.60
C LEU A 85 -24.79 -6.91 10.89
N THR A 86 -24.35 -8.14 10.59
CA THR A 86 -22.92 -8.51 10.63
C THR A 86 -22.16 -7.67 9.62
N SER A 87 -21.07 -7.06 10.05
CA SER A 87 -20.27 -6.22 9.18
C SER A 87 -19.67 -7.06 8.03
N PRO A 88 -19.51 -6.51 6.82
CA PRO A 88 -18.87 -7.25 5.72
C PRO A 88 -17.42 -7.67 6.06
N GLN A 89 -16.77 -6.98 6.99
CA GLN A 89 -15.45 -7.34 7.50
C GLN A 89 -15.48 -8.64 8.35
N GLU A 90 -16.50 -8.84 9.18
CA GLU A 90 -16.70 -10.11 9.91
C GLU A 90 -17.02 -11.30 8.98
N ARG A 91 -17.70 -11.05 7.85
CA ARG A 91 -17.93 -12.06 6.81
C ARG A 91 -16.65 -12.45 6.10
N ALA A 92 -15.81 -11.48 5.72
CA ALA A 92 -14.51 -11.74 5.10
C ALA A 92 -13.55 -12.51 6.01
N ILE A 93 -13.54 -12.21 7.32
CA ILE A 93 -12.73 -12.94 8.31
C ILE A 93 -13.21 -14.39 8.47
N SER A 94 -14.52 -14.63 8.35
CA SER A 94 -15.11 -15.97 8.46
C SER A 94 -14.88 -16.83 7.21
N GLU A 95 -14.95 -16.25 6.01
CA GLU A 95 -14.65 -16.97 4.76
C GLU A 95 -13.15 -17.24 4.60
N ASN A 96 -12.29 -16.27 4.91
CA ASN A 96 -10.84 -16.47 4.83
C ASN A 96 -10.35 -17.54 5.83
N ASN A 97 -10.98 -17.64 7.00
CA ASN A 97 -10.70 -18.73 7.96
C ASN A 97 -11.11 -20.12 7.44
N ARG A 98 -12.16 -20.23 6.61
CA ARG A 98 -12.55 -21.51 5.98
C ARG A 98 -11.54 -21.91 4.90
N VAL A 99 -11.17 -20.99 4.02
CA VAL A 99 -10.19 -21.23 2.95
C VAL A 99 -8.80 -21.55 3.53
N SER A 100 -8.39 -20.82 4.57
CA SER A 100 -7.13 -21.06 5.30
C SER A 100 -7.08 -22.44 5.93
N ARG A 101 -8.17 -22.92 6.56
CA ARG A 101 -8.22 -24.28 7.14
C ARG A 101 -8.07 -25.37 6.09
N THR A 102 -8.73 -25.25 4.94
CA THR A 102 -8.65 -26.25 3.87
C THR A 102 -7.24 -26.29 3.26
N LEU A 103 -6.65 -25.13 2.99
CA LEU A 103 -5.27 -25.05 2.50
C LEU A 103 -4.26 -25.64 3.51
N ARG A 104 -4.47 -25.41 4.82
CA ARG A 104 -3.62 -25.96 5.89
C ARG A 104 -3.68 -27.49 5.99
N LEU A 105 -4.80 -28.11 5.60
CA LEU A 105 -4.93 -29.56 5.52
C LEU A 105 -4.19 -30.13 4.29
N VAL A 106 -4.27 -29.45 3.14
CA VAL A 106 -3.54 -29.83 1.93
C VAL A 106 -2.02 -29.74 2.17
N TYR A 107 -1.52 -28.65 2.74
CA TYR A 107 -0.09 -28.52 3.07
C TYR A 107 0.40 -29.54 4.10
N ARG A 108 -0.46 -30.00 5.02
CA ARG A 108 -0.14 -31.09 5.96
C ARG A 108 -0.07 -32.46 5.29
N LEU A 109 -0.93 -32.73 4.30
CA LEU A 109 -0.91 -33.98 3.53
C LEU A 109 0.32 -34.04 2.60
N PHE A 110 0.76 -32.90 2.07
CA PHE A 110 1.91 -32.84 1.14
C PHE A 110 3.24 -32.49 1.82
N GLY A 111 3.29 -32.40 3.16
CA GLY A 111 4.55 -32.20 3.90
C GLY A 111 5.26 -30.87 3.63
N VAL A 112 4.59 -29.89 3.00
CA VAL A 112 5.19 -28.61 2.64
C VAL A 112 5.10 -27.68 3.85
N GLN A 113 6.21 -27.53 4.56
CA GLN A 113 6.35 -26.53 5.62
C GLN A 113 6.42 -25.14 4.97
N ARG A 114 5.42 -24.29 5.24
CA ARG A 114 5.52 -22.85 4.90
C ARG A 114 6.52 -22.20 5.85
N GLU A 115 7.63 -21.70 5.29
CA GLU A 115 8.50 -20.76 5.97
C GLU A 115 7.73 -19.48 6.36
N ALA A 116 8.18 -18.87 7.45
CA ALA A 116 7.43 -17.90 8.25
C ALA A 116 6.90 -16.70 7.46
N GLU A 117 5.57 -16.55 7.43
CA GLU A 117 4.92 -15.30 7.02
C GLU A 117 5.18 -14.24 8.12
N ALA A 118 5.90 -13.18 7.74
CA ALA A 118 6.18 -12.04 8.61
C ALA A 118 4.87 -11.33 8.99
N LYS A 119 4.44 -11.47 10.25
CA LYS A 119 3.40 -10.62 10.84
C LYS A 119 3.97 -9.23 11.08
N THR A 120 3.47 -8.24 10.35
CA THR A 120 3.66 -6.83 10.73
C THR A 120 2.85 -6.56 11.99
N LEU A 121 3.53 -6.40 13.13
CA LEU A 121 2.98 -5.82 14.35
C LEU A 121 2.60 -4.37 14.07
N ASN A 122 1.31 -4.07 14.00
CA ASN A 122 0.83 -2.69 14.12
C ASN A 122 0.73 -2.36 15.61
N ARG A 123 1.49 -1.35 16.03
CA ARG A 123 1.48 -0.74 17.36
C ARG A 123 0.53 0.45 17.36
#